data_AF-A0A672RKP2-F1
#
_entry.id   AF-A0A672RKP2-F1
#
_cell.length_a   1.000
_cell.length_b   1.000
_cell.length_c   1.000
_cell.angle_alpha   90.00
_cell.angle_beta   90.00
_cell.angle_gamma   90.00
#
_symmetry.space_group_name_H-M   'P 1'
#
loop_
_entity.id
_entity.type
_entity.pdbx_description
1 polymer ?
#
loop_
_entity_poly.entity_id
_entity_poly.type
_entity_poly.pdbx_seq_one_letter_code
_entity_poly.pdbx_strand_id
1 'polypeptide(L)'
;MMQQILRDMFVDPELLAELNEEQRQILFYKIRQEQVRRWTERDSQEGSLDAETVFKNRKSIQWLQGRDGEVWVWVMGDAPGDKPYQMIVKELMEERARRQAQLEAQELWRKKEEEIKQKFRDAITKEKARLVAGKWKEEAEDRKAAKQEEERIREKLKKQEEEERQREEEEIRRAEEKRAKELYMSLEQEQKRSEQGDKEWEEQLRRSKEADEEMTRKARWARDEHKRQSLRAIEKGHVASLSGHFQKQSHRRHTLSFPISPAWVRTPRPSSREMVTLWFTEEQKPKQAGYERNGNAIAPWFHGIISREDSETLLMNAAEGSFLVRVSERIWGYTLSYRTASGFKHFLIDASGDYYSFLGVDQNRHATLADLIDFHKVKEHKTSYNPIHSPIKCNIVA
;
A
#
# COMPACT_ATOMS: atom_id res chain seq x y z
N MET A 1 4.91 -39.62 8.08
CA MET A 1 4.07 -38.51 7.61
C MET A 1 4.88 -37.43 6.87
N MET A 2 5.75 -36.66 7.54
CA MET A 2 6.59 -35.62 6.90
C MET A 2 7.42 -36.14 5.70
N GLN A 3 8.04 -37.32 5.81
CA GLN A 3 8.81 -37.91 4.70
C GLN A 3 7.95 -38.25 3.48
N GLN A 4 6.68 -38.61 3.67
CA GLN A 4 5.76 -38.93 2.58
C GLN A 4 5.31 -37.65 1.86
N ILE A 5 5.06 -36.58 2.62
CA ILE A 5 4.79 -35.25 2.07
C ILE A 5 5.99 -34.71 1.28
N LEU A 6 7.22 -34.89 1.78
CA LEU A 6 8.42 -34.46 1.06
C LEU A 6 8.72 -35.33 -0.17
N ARG A 7 8.22 -36.57 -0.21
CA ARG A 7 8.32 -37.43 -1.40
C ARG A 7 7.28 -37.03 -2.46
N ASP A 8 6.04 -36.85 -2.04
CA ASP A 8 4.89 -36.67 -2.94
C ASP A 8 4.63 -35.17 -3.23
N MET A 9 5.34 -34.26 -2.54
CA MET A 9 5.27 -32.80 -2.66
C MET A 9 3.86 -32.22 -2.49
N PHE A 10 2.97 -32.98 -1.86
CA PHE A 10 1.58 -32.65 -1.64
C PHE A 10 1.26 -32.71 -0.15
N VAL A 11 0.53 -31.71 0.35
CA VAL A 11 0.04 -31.66 1.73
C VAL A 11 -1.48 -31.70 1.69
N ASP A 12 -2.07 -32.65 2.41
CA ASP A 12 -3.51 -32.74 2.59
C ASP A 12 -4.05 -31.49 3.31
N PRO A 13 -5.06 -30.78 2.76
CA PRO A 13 -5.64 -29.59 3.39
C PRO A 13 -6.14 -29.78 4.81
N GLU A 14 -6.71 -30.95 5.15
CA GLU A 14 -7.21 -31.22 6.51
C GLU A 14 -6.03 -31.33 7.50
N LEU A 15 -4.96 -32.01 7.09
CA LEU A 15 -3.74 -32.13 7.87
C LEU A 15 -3.03 -30.77 8.05
N LEU A 16 -3.05 -29.90 7.04
CA LEU A 16 -2.43 -28.58 7.10
C LEU A 16 -3.18 -27.63 8.06
N ALA A 17 -4.50 -27.81 8.19
CA ALA A 17 -5.36 -27.04 9.09
C ALA A 17 -5.14 -27.43 10.56
N GLU A 18 -4.85 -28.70 10.84
CA GLU A 18 -4.57 -29.21 12.20
C GLU A 18 -3.17 -28.84 12.73
N LEU A 19 -2.22 -28.53 11.83
CA LEU A 19 -0.87 -28.11 12.22
C LEU A 19 -0.88 -26.69 12.77
N ASN A 20 -0.17 -26.49 13.89
CA ASN A 20 0.05 -25.16 14.44
C ASN A 20 1.00 -24.33 13.55
N GLU A 21 1.05 -23.01 13.75
CA GLU A 21 1.77 -22.09 12.87
C GLU A 21 3.27 -22.42 12.78
N GLU A 22 3.90 -22.80 13.89
CA GLU A 22 5.32 -23.18 13.91
C GLU A 22 5.57 -24.47 13.11
N GLN A 23 4.71 -25.48 13.28
CA GLN A 23 4.80 -26.74 12.56
C GLN A 23 4.53 -26.56 11.06
N ARG A 24 3.59 -25.69 10.70
CA ARG A 24 3.28 -25.31 9.32
C ARG A 24 4.47 -24.61 8.67
N GLN A 25 5.13 -23.70 9.38
CA GLN A 25 6.28 -22.97 8.87
C GLN A 25 7.50 -23.88 8.70
N ILE A 26 7.73 -24.82 9.62
CA ILE A 26 8.75 -25.87 9.48
C ILE A 26 8.45 -26.77 8.28
N LEU A 27 7.19 -27.17 8.08
CA LEU A 27 6.75 -27.98 6.96
C LEU A 27 7.03 -27.29 5.62
N PHE A 28 6.61 -26.03 5.46
CA PHE A 28 6.87 -25.28 4.23
C PHE A 28 8.35 -25.04 3.97
N TYR A 29 9.14 -24.80 5.02
CA TYR A 29 10.59 -24.69 4.90
C TYR A 29 11.20 -26.00 4.38
N LYS A 30 10.77 -27.15 4.89
CA LYS A 30 11.24 -28.46 4.43
C LYS A 30 10.81 -28.80 3.00
N ILE A 31 9.56 -28.49 2.63
CA ILE A 31 9.06 -28.62 1.26
C ILE A 31 9.89 -27.75 0.31
N ARG A 32 10.19 -26.51 0.70
CA ARG A 32 10.99 -25.60 -0.11
C ARG A 32 12.44 -26.09 -0.27
N GLN A 33 13.06 -26.59 0.80
CA GLN A 33 14.38 -27.21 0.74
C GLN A 33 14.40 -28.39 -0.24
N GLU A 34 13.37 -29.23 -0.21
CA GLU A 34 13.28 -30.39 -1.10
C GLU A 34 13.01 -29.99 -2.56
N GLN A 35 12.22 -28.95 -2.83
CA GLN A 35 12.09 -28.38 -4.18
C GLN A 35 13.43 -27.92 -4.74
N VAL A 36 14.20 -27.18 -3.93
CA VAL A 36 15.53 -26.68 -4.34
C VAL A 36 16.48 -27.86 -4.55
N ARG A 37 16.52 -28.83 -3.65
CA ARG A 37 17.36 -30.03 -3.78
C ARG A 37 17.05 -30.81 -5.06
N ARG A 38 15.77 -31.09 -5.34
CA ARG A 38 15.33 -31.78 -6.57
C ARG A 38 15.60 -30.97 -7.82
N TRP A 39 15.47 -29.65 -7.76
CA TRP A 39 15.81 -28.77 -8.86
C TRP A 39 17.30 -28.80 -9.14
N THR A 40 18.16 -28.64 -8.13
CA THR A 40 19.62 -28.70 -8.27
C THR A 40 20.10 -30.07 -8.74
N GLU A 41 19.48 -31.16 -8.27
CA GLU A 41 19.79 -32.52 -8.70
C GLU A 41 19.37 -32.77 -10.15
N ARG A 42 18.19 -32.28 -10.57
CA ARG A 42 17.76 -32.31 -11.97
C ARG A 42 18.67 -31.49 -12.87
N ASP A 43 19.02 -30.28 -12.46
CA ASP A 43 19.91 -29.37 -13.21
C ASP A 43 21.32 -29.98 -13.36
N SER A 44 21.80 -30.66 -12.33
CA SER A 44 23.09 -31.39 -12.36
C SER A 44 23.04 -32.67 -13.21
N GLN A 45 21.90 -33.34 -13.30
CA GLN A 45 21.71 -34.52 -14.16
C GLN A 45 21.44 -34.15 -15.63
N GLU A 46 20.63 -33.11 -15.89
CA GLU A 46 20.35 -32.56 -17.23
C GLU A 46 21.61 -31.91 -17.84
N GLY A 47 22.53 -31.38 -17.01
CA GLY A 47 23.83 -30.88 -17.46
C GLY A 47 24.80 -31.94 -18.00
N SER A 48 24.52 -33.24 -17.84
CA SER A 48 25.45 -34.32 -18.22
C SER A 48 24.97 -35.26 -19.34
N LEU A 49 23.69 -35.28 -19.73
CA LEU A 49 23.19 -36.31 -20.65
C LEU A 49 22.31 -35.85 -21.84
N ASP A 50 21.85 -34.59 -21.90
CA ASP A 50 20.83 -34.20 -22.89
C ASP A 50 21.21 -33.03 -23.82
N ALA A 51 22.41 -33.11 -24.42
CA ALA A 51 22.72 -32.29 -25.60
C ALA A 51 22.01 -32.76 -26.88
N GLU A 52 21.46 -33.99 -26.94
CA GLU A 52 21.10 -34.59 -28.24
C GLU A 52 19.65 -35.11 -28.39
N THR A 53 18.82 -35.32 -27.35
CA THR A 53 17.63 -36.21 -27.54
C THR A 53 16.25 -35.76 -27.03
N VAL A 54 16.08 -34.60 -26.36
CA VAL A 54 14.77 -34.22 -25.76
C VAL A 54 13.96 -33.18 -26.58
N PHE A 55 14.46 -32.71 -27.72
CA PHE A 55 13.82 -31.63 -28.49
C PHE A 55 12.68 -32.01 -29.43
N LYS A 56 12.02 -33.16 -29.28
CA LYS A 56 10.99 -33.57 -30.26
C LYS A 56 9.54 -33.21 -29.93
N ASN A 57 9.20 -32.69 -28.75
CA ASN A 57 7.81 -32.29 -28.46
C ASN A 57 7.65 -31.23 -27.36
N ARG A 58 8.35 -30.09 -27.49
CA ARG A 58 7.98 -28.87 -26.76
C ARG A 58 7.59 -27.83 -27.81
N LYS A 59 6.39 -27.26 -27.72
CA LYS A 59 6.01 -26.09 -28.53
C LYS A 59 7.01 -24.98 -28.20
N SER A 60 8.03 -24.82 -29.04
CA SER A 60 9.03 -23.77 -28.90
C SER A 60 8.42 -22.46 -29.39
N ILE A 61 8.37 -21.44 -28.54
CA ILE A 61 8.02 -20.09 -28.96
C ILE A 61 9.17 -19.59 -29.83
N GLN A 62 8.93 -19.48 -31.13
CA GLN A 62 9.85 -18.83 -32.06
C GLN A 62 9.50 -17.34 -32.09
N TRP A 63 10.38 -16.53 -31.52
CA TRP A 63 10.28 -15.08 -31.60
C TRP A 63 10.58 -14.64 -33.03
N LEU A 64 9.75 -13.76 -33.57
CA LEU A 64 10.05 -13.08 -34.82
C LEU A 64 11.30 -12.21 -34.59
N GLN A 65 12.28 -12.24 -35.49
CA GLN A 65 13.50 -11.42 -35.37
C GLN A 65 13.37 -10.15 -36.21
N GLY A 66 13.86 -9.04 -35.67
CA GLY A 66 14.00 -7.76 -36.35
C GLY A 66 15.15 -7.75 -37.36
N ARG A 67 15.34 -6.61 -38.04
CA ARG A 67 16.42 -6.42 -39.02
C ARG A 67 17.82 -6.36 -38.38
N ASP A 68 17.85 -6.13 -37.09
CA ASP A 68 19.01 -6.11 -36.19
C ASP A 68 19.38 -7.49 -35.63
N GLY A 69 18.55 -8.51 -35.86
CA GLY A 69 18.73 -9.85 -35.29
C GLY A 69 18.19 -9.99 -33.86
N GLU A 70 17.63 -8.93 -33.29
CA GLU A 70 16.98 -8.92 -31.98
C GLU A 70 15.51 -9.35 -32.10
N VAL A 71 14.83 -9.58 -30.97
CA VAL A 71 13.39 -9.90 -30.98
C VAL A 71 12.59 -8.73 -31.56
N TRP A 72 11.73 -9.03 -32.55
CA TRP A 72 10.87 -8.05 -33.19
C TRP A 72 9.82 -7.54 -32.20
N VAL A 73 9.84 -6.23 -31.98
CA VAL A 73 8.87 -5.51 -31.17
C VAL A 73 8.11 -4.55 -32.07
N TRP A 74 6.78 -4.64 -32.05
CA TRP A 74 5.93 -3.62 -32.64
C TRP A 74 5.49 -2.65 -31.54
N VAL A 75 5.85 -1.40 -31.72
CA VAL A 75 5.42 -0.29 -30.87
C VAL A 75 4.29 0.43 -31.59
N MET A 76 3.14 0.50 -30.92
CA MET A 76 1.95 1.14 -31.47
C MET A 76 2.25 2.62 -31.80
N GLY A 77 2.18 2.96 -33.09
CA GLY A 77 2.40 4.33 -33.57
C GLY A 77 3.79 4.63 -34.12
N ASP A 78 4.71 3.67 -34.11
CA ASP A 78 6.06 3.82 -34.65
C ASP A 78 6.23 3.20 -36.06
N ALA A 79 5.28 2.37 -36.52
CA ALA A 79 5.38 1.75 -37.83
C ALA A 79 5.04 2.74 -38.97
N PRO A 80 5.63 2.58 -40.17
CA PRO A 80 5.32 3.43 -41.31
C PRO A 80 3.83 3.35 -41.68
N GLY A 81 3.12 4.47 -41.53
CA GLY A 81 1.68 4.57 -41.79
C GLY A 81 0.80 4.46 -40.55
N ASP A 82 1.36 4.15 -39.38
CA ASP A 82 0.61 4.20 -38.12
C ASP A 82 0.41 5.64 -37.64
N LYS A 83 -0.72 5.87 -36.97
CA LYS A 83 -0.96 7.12 -36.25
C LYS A 83 -0.04 7.17 -35.01
N PRO A 84 0.59 8.31 -34.68
CA PRO A 84 1.35 8.43 -33.45
C PRO A 84 0.52 8.05 -32.22
N TYR A 85 1.11 7.38 -31.23
CA TYR A 85 0.44 6.95 -30.01
C TYR A 85 -0.39 8.06 -29.36
N GLN A 86 0.18 9.27 -29.27
CA GLN A 86 -0.48 10.44 -28.69
C GLN A 86 -1.79 10.82 -29.43
N MET A 87 -1.82 10.67 -30.76
CA MET A 87 -3.03 10.91 -31.54
C MET A 87 -4.07 9.81 -31.34
N ILE A 88 -3.64 8.56 -31.23
CA ILE A 88 -4.53 7.42 -30.95
C ILE A 88 -5.21 7.61 -29.60
N VAL A 89 -4.44 7.94 -28.55
CA VAL A 89 -4.98 8.19 -27.20
C VAL A 89 -5.97 9.35 -27.22
N LYS A 90 -5.62 10.46 -27.89
CA LYS A 90 -6.52 11.61 -28.04
C LYS A 90 -7.84 11.23 -28.72
N GLU A 91 -7.79 10.53 -29.85
CA GLU A 91 -8.96 10.07 -30.59
C GLU A 91 -9.84 9.14 -29.74
N LEU A 92 -9.23 8.22 -28.97
CA LEU A 92 -9.94 7.34 -28.04
C LEU A 92 -10.62 8.10 -26.90
N MET A 93 -9.98 9.14 -26.36
CA MET A 93 -10.59 9.99 -25.33
C MET A 93 -11.76 10.79 -25.89
N GLU A 94 -11.62 11.38 -27.08
CA GLU A 94 -12.72 12.10 -27.76
C GLU A 94 -13.88 11.17 -28.06
N GLU A 95 -13.61 9.94 -28.52
CA GLU A 95 -14.63 8.95 -28.81
C GLU A 95 -15.35 8.48 -27.54
N ARG A 96 -14.60 8.25 -26.44
CA ARG A 96 -15.17 7.92 -25.13
C ARG A 96 -16.06 9.03 -24.61
N ALA A 97 -15.60 10.29 -24.68
CA ALA A 97 -16.35 11.45 -24.24
C ALA A 97 -17.65 11.64 -25.05
N ARG A 98 -17.59 11.49 -26.37
CA ARG A 98 -18.76 11.53 -27.26
C ARG A 98 -19.77 10.42 -26.94
N ARG A 99 -19.33 9.17 -26.82
CA ARG A 99 -20.22 8.05 -26.49
C ARG A 99 -20.93 8.26 -25.16
N GLN A 100 -20.21 8.73 -24.15
CA GLN A 100 -20.79 9.00 -22.84
C GLN A 100 -21.82 10.14 -22.90
N ALA A 101 -21.51 11.23 -23.58
CA ALA A 101 -22.45 12.35 -23.77
C ALA A 101 -23.70 11.92 -24.55
N GLN A 102 -23.55 11.05 -25.56
CA GLN A 102 -24.67 10.48 -26.32
C GLN A 102 -25.60 9.63 -25.46
N LEU A 103 -25.06 8.79 -24.58
CA LEU A 103 -25.87 7.98 -23.66
C LEU A 103 -26.66 8.88 -22.70
N GLU A 104 -26.00 9.88 -22.11
CA GLU A 104 -26.66 10.87 -21.23
C GLU A 104 -27.75 11.65 -21.99
N ALA A 105 -27.46 12.09 -23.23
CA ALA A 105 -28.41 12.79 -24.08
C ALA A 105 -29.62 11.93 -24.46
N GLN A 106 -29.43 10.64 -24.77
CA GLN A 106 -30.52 9.71 -25.05
C GLN A 106 -31.43 9.50 -23.84
N GLU A 107 -30.88 9.38 -22.63
CA GLU A 107 -31.67 9.28 -21.42
C GLU A 107 -32.48 10.55 -21.13
N LEU A 108 -31.86 11.72 -21.33
CA LEU A 108 -32.54 13.01 -21.22
C LEU A 108 -33.67 13.12 -22.25
N TRP A 109 -33.41 12.71 -23.50
CA TRP A 109 -34.42 12.71 -24.55
C TRP A 109 -35.60 11.80 -24.22
N ARG A 110 -35.35 10.58 -23.74
CA ARG A 110 -36.43 9.66 -23.34
C ARG A 110 -37.36 10.29 -22.30
N LYS A 111 -36.80 10.95 -21.28
CA LYS A 111 -37.58 11.65 -20.25
C LYS A 111 -38.36 12.82 -20.84
N LYS A 112 -37.71 13.63 -21.69
CA LYS A 112 -38.36 14.78 -22.34
C LYS A 112 -39.48 14.37 -23.29
N GLU A 113 -39.28 13.28 -24.01
CA GLU A 113 -40.29 12.72 -24.91
C GLU A 113 -41.54 12.26 -24.12
N GLU A 114 -41.35 11.61 -22.97
CA GLU A 114 -42.44 11.24 -22.06
C GLU A 114 -43.16 12.48 -21.50
N GLU A 115 -42.43 13.51 -21.11
CA GLU A 115 -42.99 14.80 -20.66
C GLU A 115 -43.84 15.44 -21.77
N ILE A 116 -43.33 15.52 -23.00
CA ILE A 116 -44.06 16.08 -24.15
C ILE A 116 -45.31 15.26 -24.43
N LYS A 117 -45.21 13.92 -24.49
CA LYS A 117 -46.35 13.02 -24.68
C LYS A 117 -47.41 13.22 -23.59
N GLN A 118 -46.99 13.39 -22.34
CA GLN A 118 -47.90 13.63 -21.22
C GLN A 118 -48.62 14.98 -21.35
N LYS A 119 -47.88 16.07 -21.56
CA LYS A 119 -48.45 17.41 -21.79
C LYS A 119 -49.48 17.38 -22.93
N PHE A 120 -49.18 16.65 -24.00
CA PHE A 120 -50.06 16.53 -25.15
C PHE A 120 -51.33 15.73 -24.86
N ARG A 121 -51.22 14.61 -24.14
CA ARG A 121 -52.38 13.84 -23.65
C ARG A 121 -53.30 14.70 -22.80
N ASP A 122 -52.73 15.51 -21.92
CA ASP A 122 -53.48 16.40 -21.04
C ASP A 122 -54.16 17.54 -21.83
N ALA A 123 -53.47 18.11 -22.82
CA ALA A 123 -54.04 19.11 -23.73
C ALA A 123 -55.22 18.56 -24.55
N ILE A 124 -55.10 17.35 -25.10
CA ILE A 124 -56.20 16.68 -25.80
C ILE A 124 -57.38 16.44 -24.86
N THR A 125 -57.13 15.97 -23.64
CA THR A 125 -58.17 15.70 -22.64
C THR A 125 -58.91 16.98 -22.25
N LYS A 126 -58.18 18.08 -22.10
CA LYS A 126 -58.73 19.41 -21.82
C LYS A 126 -59.61 19.94 -22.95
N GLU A 127 -59.15 19.86 -24.21
CA GLU A 127 -59.97 20.29 -25.35
C GLU A 127 -61.20 19.40 -25.56
N LYS A 128 -61.08 18.09 -25.32
CA LYS A 128 -62.25 17.18 -25.31
C LYS A 128 -63.28 17.58 -24.25
N ALA A 129 -62.84 17.87 -23.02
CA ALA A 129 -63.73 18.32 -21.95
C ALA A 129 -64.44 19.64 -22.30
N ARG A 130 -63.71 20.59 -22.92
CA ARG A 130 -64.26 21.86 -23.41
C ARG A 130 -65.33 21.65 -24.49
N LEU A 131 -65.06 20.77 -25.46
CA LEU A 131 -66.01 20.41 -26.52
C LEU A 131 -67.26 19.72 -25.96
N VAL A 132 -67.12 18.85 -24.96
CA VAL A 132 -68.26 18.19 -24.27
C VAL A 132 -69.09 19.20 -23.49
N ALA A 133 -68.47 20.14 -22.78
CA ALA A 133 -69.17 21.19 -22.04
C ALA A 133 -69.97 22.15 -22.96
N GLY A 134 -69.47 22.40 -24.18
CA GLY A 134 -70.13 23.25 -25.17
C GLY A 134 -71.28 22.58 -25.94
N LYS A 135 -71.35 21.25 -25.97
CA LYS A 135 -72.43 20.50 -26.64
C LYS A 135 -73.66 20.37 -25.74
N TRP A 136 -74.42 21.45 -25.61
CA TRP A 136 -75.80 21.41 -25.14
C TRP A 136 -76.73 21.90 -26.25
N LYS A 137 -77.44 20.91 -26.84
CA LYS A 137 -78.36 20.96 -27.98
C LYS A 137 -77.71 21.01 -29.38
N GLU A 138 -78.33 20.27 -30.31
CA GLU A 138 -78.36 20.49 -31.79
C GLU A 138 -77.73 19.48 -32.78
N GLU A 139 -78.06 19.76 -34.06
CA GLU A 139 -78.52 18.93 -35.18
C GLU A 139 -77.39 18.27 -36.00
N ALA A 140 -77.73 17.58 -37.09
CA ALA A 140 -76.78 16.82 -37.92
C ALA A 140 -75.72 17.69 -38.63
N GLU A 141 -76.02 18.95 -38.96
CA GLU A 141 -75.06 19.92 -39.53
C GLU A 141 -74.04 20.38 -38.47
N ASP A 142 -74.47 20.61 -37.23
CA ASP A 142 -73.57 20.94 -36.10
C ASP A 142 -72.62 19.79 -35.76
N ARG A 143 -73.02 18.54 -36.01
CA ARG A 143 -72.12 17.39 -35.88
C ARG A 143 -71.01 17.38 -36.94
N LYS A 144 -71.28 17.80 -38.17
CA LYS A 144 -70.24 17.91 -39.22
C LYS A 144 -69.30 19.07 -38.92
N ALA A 145 -69.85 20.23 -38.54
CA ALA A 145 -69.07 21.39 -38.15
C ALA A 145 -68.17 21.10 -36.93
N ALA A 146 -68.70 20.40 -35.91
CA ALA A 146 -67.92 20.01 -34.73
C ALA A 146 -66.79 19.03 -35.04
N LYS A 147 -66.97 18.12 -36.02
CA LYS A 147 -65.90 17.21 -36.46
C LYS A 147 -64.77 17.95 -37.17
N GLN A 148 -65.12 18.91 -38.04
CA GLN A 148 -64.11 19.73 -38.72
C GLN A 148 -63.33 20.60 -37.72
N GLU A 149 -64.00 21.14 -36.69
CA GLU A 149 -63.31 21.91 -35.65
C GLU A 149 -62.41 21.02 -34.76
N GLU A 150 -62.87 19.81 -34.40
CA GLU A 150 -62.05 18.82 -33.69
C GLU A 150 -60.79 18.45 -34.49
N GLU A 151 -60.92 18.28 -35.81
CA GLU A 151 -59.81 17.98 -36.71
C GLU A 151 -58.80 19.14 -36.78
N ARG A 152 -59.27 20.39 -36.91
CA ARG A 152 -58.41 21.59 -36.90
C ARG A 152 -57.68 21.78 -35.57
N ILE A 153 -58.35 21.52 -34.45
CA ILE A 153 -57.72 21.56 -33.13
C ILE A 153 -56.64 20.48 -33.03
N ARG A 154 -56.93 19.26 -33.50
CA ARG A 154 -55.98 18.14 -33.50
C ARG A 154 -54.76 18.41 -34.37
N GLU A 155 -54.92 19.00 -35.55
CA GLU A 155 -53.81 19.39 -36.43
C GLU A 155 -52.94 20.49 -35.81
N LYS A 156 -53.55 21.53 -35.23
CA LYS A 156 -52.82 22.58 -34.51
C LYS A 156 -52.00 22.03 -33.36
N LEU A 157 -52.62 21.14 -32.57
CA LEU A 157 -51.97 20.46 -31.46
C LEU A 157 -50.79 19.61 -31.97
N LYS A 158 -50.96 18.79 -33.00
CA LYS A 158 -49.85 18.01 -33.60
C LYS A 158 -48.69 18.89 -34.06
N LYS A 159 -48.99 20.04 -34.69
CA LYS A 159 -47.97 20.99 -35.13
C LYS A 159 -47.18 21.58 -33.95
N GLN A 160 -47.87 21.92 -32.85
CA GLN A 160 -47.22 22.41 -31.64
C GLN A 160 -46.35 21.35 -30.96
N GLU A 161 -46.79 20.09 -30.95
CA GLU A 161 -46.03 18.95 -30.41
C GLU A 161 -44.73 18.73 -31.19
N GLU A 162 -44.78 18.84 -32.52
CA GLU A 162 -43.61 18.70 -33.38
C GLU A 162 -42.63 19.89 -33.25
N GLU A 163 -43.14 21.11 -33.17
CA GLU A 163 -42.31 22.29 -32.89
C GLU A 163 -41.64 22.24 -31.50
N GLU A 164 -42.33 21.72 -30.48
CA GLU A 164 -41.75 21.51 -29.14
C GLU A 164 -40.67 20.42 -29.17
N ARG A 165 -40.91 19.29 -29.85
CA ARG A 165 -39.89 18.25 -30.05
C ARG A 165 -38.64 18.79 -30.74
N GLN A 166 -38.80 19.56 -31.81
CA GLN A 166 -37.65 20.13 -32.55
C GLN A 166 -36.83 21.08 -31.68
N ARG A 167 -37.49 21.93 -30.88
CA ARG A 167 -36.79 22.84 -29.95
C ARG A 167 -36.01 22.08 -28.89
N GLU A 168 -36.65 21.10 -28.25
CA GLU A 168 -36.03 20.29 -27.19
C GLU A 168 -34.90 19.40 -27.74
N GLU A 169 -35.06 18.84 -28.94
CA GLU A 169 -34.01 18.07 -29.62
C GLU A 169 -32.78 18.94 -29.92
N GLU A 170 -32.97 20.17 -30.39
CA GLU A 170 -31.87 21.11 -30.58
C GLU A 170 -31.17 21.49 -29.28
N GLU A 171 -31.91 21.68 -28.19
CA GLU A 171 -31.32 21.97 -26.87
C GLU A 171 -30.51 20.79 -26.35
N ILE A 172 -31.03 19.57 -26.47
CA ILE A 172 -30.32 18.35 -26.08
C ILE A 172 -29.07 18.17 -26.93
N ARG A 173 -29.12 18.42 -28.24
CA ARG A 173 -27.93 18.37 -29.11
C ARG A 173 -26.86 19.36 -28.67
N ARG A 174 -27.24 20.60 -28.33
CA ARG A 174 -26.31 21.60 -27.79
C ARG A 174 -25.74 21.18 -26.42
N ALA A 175 -26.55 20.53 -25.59
CA ALA A 175 -26.12 20.01 -24.29
C ALA A 175 -25.15 18.81 -24.46
N GLU A 176 -25.43 17.90 -25.39
CA GLU A 176 -24.56 16.77 -25.76
C GLU A 176 -23.17 17.26 -26.18
N GLU A 177 -23.09 18.24 -27.09
CA GLU A 177 -21.80 18.78 -27.54
C GLU A 177 -21.01 19.43 -26.41
N LYS A 178 -21.68 20.19 -25.52
CA LYS A 178 -21.04 20.79 -24.34
C LYS A 178 -20.53 19.70 -23.39
N ARG A 179 -21.37 18.69 -23.13
CA ARG A 179 -21.03 17.59 -22.23
C ARG A 179 -19.88 16.75 -22.76
N ALA A 180 -19.85 16.47 -24.06
CA ALA A 180 -18.74 15.77 -24.70
C ALA A 180 -17.42 16.55 -24.55
N LYS A 181 -17.45 17.87 -24.72
CA LYS A 181 -16.26 18.72 -24.50
C LYS A 181 -15.80 18.72 -23.05
N GLU A 182 -16.72 18.84 -22.09
CA GLU A 182 -16.40 18.78 -20.65
C GLU A 182 -15.76 17.43 -20.27
N LEU A 183 -16.34 16.32 -20.72
CA LEU A 183 -15.82 14.98 -20.48
C LEU A 183 -14.43 14.79 -21.10
N TYR A 184 -14.22 15.28 -22.32
CA TYR A 184 -12.91 15.26 -22.96
C TYR A 184 -11.87 16.06 -22.16
N MET A 185 -12.19 17.29 -21.75
CA MET A 185 -11.28 18.11 -20.95
C MET A 185 -10.94 17.46 -19.60
N SER A 186 -11.91 16.81 -18.96
CA SER A 186 -11.68 16.07 -17.72
C SER A 186 -10.74 14.87 -17.92
N LEU A 187 -10.92 14.11 -19.00
CA LEU A 187 -10.04 12.98 -19.34
C LEU A 187 -8.63 13.44 -19.65
N GLU A 188 -8.48 14.53 -20.41
CA GLU A 188 -7.17 15.10 -20.74
C GLU A 188 -6.42 15.62 -19.49
N GLN A 189 -7.15 16.20 -18.54
CA GLN A 189 -6.57 16.64 -17.27
C GLN A 189 -6.09 15.48 -16.41
N GLU A 190 -6.84 14.38 -16.36
CA GLU A 190 -6.45 13.18 -15.63
C GLU A 190 -5.22 12.52 -16.27
N GLN A 191 -5.15 12.46 -17.60
CA GLN A 191 -3.98 11.99 -18.31
C GLN A 191 -2.73 12.83 -17.96
N LYS A 192 -2.84 14.16 -18.01
CA LYS A 192 -1.74 15.06 -17.64
C LYS A 192 -1.25 14.85 -16.21
N ARG A 193 -2.16 14.57 -15.28
CA ARG A 193 -1.81 14.24 -13.88
C ARG A 193 -1.07 12.91 -13.78
N SER A 194 -1.52 11.89 -14.50
CA SER A 194 -0.83 10.60 -14.56
C SER A 194 0.59 10.76 -15.12
N GLU A 195 0.74 11.48 -16.23
CA GLU A 195 2.04 11.75 -16.85
C GLU A 195 2.99 12.54 -15.93
N GLN A 196 2.45 13.45 -15.10
CA GLN A 196 3.23 14.14 -14.08
C GLN A 196 3.67 13.18 -12.97
N GLY A 197 2.78 12.31 -12.50
CA GLY A 197 3.09 11.30 -11.49
C GLY A 197 4.17 10.31 -11.97
N ASP A 198 4.11 9.88 -13.23
CA ASP A 198 5.11 8.99 -13.81
C ASP A 198 6.50 9.66 -13.88
N LYS A 199 6.56 10.94 -14.29
CA LYS A 199 7.81 11.72 -14.31
C LYS A 199 8.41 11.91 -12.92
N GLU A 200 7.57 12.22 -11.93
CA GLU A 200 8.01 12.36 -10.54
C GLU A 200 8.56 11.03 -10.00
N TRP A 201 7.88 9.92 -10.33
CA TRP A 201 8.33 8.59 -9.97
C TRP A 201 9.66 8.21 -10.63
N GLU A 202 9.83 8.50 -11.93
CA GLU A 202 11.09 8.28 -12.65
C GLU A 202 12.24 9.10 -12.05
N GLU A 203 12.00 10.37 -11.71
CA GLU A 203 13.00 11.18 -11.04
C GLU A 203 13.35 10.64 -9.66
N GLN A 204 12.35 10.19 -8.89
CA GLN A 204 12.58 9.57 -7.59
C GLN A 204 13.40 8.29 -7.73
N LEU A 205 13.10 7.46 -8.73
CA LEU A 205 13.85 6.25 -9.03
C LEU A 205 15.31 6.57 -9.39
N ARG A 206 15.53 7.60 -10.22
CA ARG A 206 16.88 8.09 -10.56
C ARG A 206 17.64 8.54 -9.31
N ARG A 207 17.00 9.36 -8.45
CA ARG A 207 17.60 9.82 -7.18
C ARG A 207 17.94 8.65 -6.26
N SER A 208 17.08 7.63 -6.18
CA SER A 208 17.33 6.42 -5.39
C SER A 208 18.53 5.64 -5.92
N LYS A 209 18.60 5.44 -7.23
CA LYS A 209 19.71 4.72 -7.87
C LYS A 209 21.05 5.44 -7.65
N GLU A 210 21.06 6.78 -7.78
CA GLU A 210 22.25 7.60 -7.51
C GLU A 210 22.70 7.49 -6.04
N ALA A 211 21.76 7.49 -5.10
CA ALA A 211 22.08 7.31 -3.68
C ALA A 211 22.67 5.92 -3.40
N ASP A 212 22.12 4.86 -3.99
CA ASP A 212 22.63 3.49 -3.85
C ASP A 212 24.03 3.35 -4.47
N GLU A 213 24.28 3.96 -5.63
CA GLU A 213 25.59 4.01 -6.27
C GLU A 213 26.61 4.76 -5.39
N GLU A 214 26.22 5.88 -4.78
CA GLU A 214 27.06 6.66 -3.87
C GLU A 214 27.41 5.86 -2.61
N MET A 215 26.41 5.18 -2.01
CA MET A 215 26.61 4.32 -0.85
C MET A 215 27.54 3.16 -1.17
N THR A 216 27.38 2.55 -2.35
CA THR A 216 28.27 1.49 -2.83
C THR A 216 29.71 2.00 -3.02
N ARG A 217 29.88 3.22 -3.55
CA ARG A 217 31.20 3.87 -3.69
C ARG A 217 31.85 4.14 -2.34
N LYS A 218 31.11 4.68 -1.36
CA LYS A 218 31.60 4.90 0.02
C LYS A 218 32.02 3.59 0.68
N ALA A 219 31.22 2.53 0.53
CA ALA A 219 31.54 1.21 1.06
C ALA A 219 32.82 0.62 0.44
N ARG A 220 33.01 0.77 -0.88
CA ARG A 220 34.26 0.38 -1.57
C ARG A 220 35.46 1.15 -1.02
N TRP A 221 35.37 2.47 -0.93
CA TRP A 221 36.44 3.30 -0.39
C TRP A 221 36.83 2.91 1.05
N ALA A 222 35.84 2.66 1.91
CA ALA A 222 36.07 2.25 3.30
C ALA A 222 36.81 0.90 3.40
N ARG A 223 36.45 -0.08 2.55
CA ARG A 223 37.15 -1.37 2.47
C ARG A 223 38.60 -1.21 2.01
N ASP A 224 38.81 -0.41 0.97
CA ASP A 224 40.16 -0.17 0.42
C ASP A 224 41.05 0.61 1.39
N GLU A 225 40.49 1.55 2.14
CA GLU A 225 41.19 2.29 3.19
C GLU A 225 41.56 1.37 4.36
N HIS A 226 40.64 0.54 4.84
CA HIS A 226 40.93 -0.46 5.87
C HIS A 226 42.02 -1.43 5.41
N LYS A 227 41.97 -1.91 4.16
CA LYS A 227 43.01 -2.76 3.56
C LYS A 227 44.37 -2.04 3.51
N ARG A 228 44.40 -0.77 3.09
CA ARG A 228 45.63 0.05 3.06
C ARG A 228 46.21 0.26 4.46
N GLN A 229 45.37 0.58 5.44
CA GLN A 229 45.80 0.75 6.84
C GLN A 229 46.32 -0.56 7.44
N SER A 230 45.65 -1.68 7.16
CA SER A 230 46.09 -3.02 7.57
C SER A 230 47.46 -3.38 6.97
N LEU A 231 47.68 -3.12 5.68
CA LEU A 231 48.98 -3.38 5.04
C LEU A 231 50.09 -2.51 5.64
N ARG A 232 49.82 -1.23 5.91
CA ARG A 232 50.76 -0.33 6.59
C ARG A 232 51.08 -0.76 8.03
N ALA A 233 50.11 -1.33 8.74
CA ALA A 233 50.32 -1.85 10.10
C ALA A 233 51.21 -3.11 10.09
N ILE A 234 51.05 -3.97 9.08
CA ILE A 234 51.91 -5.14 8.85
C ILE A 234 53.34 -4.70 8.50
N GLU A 235 53.50 -3.74 7.59
CA GLU A 235 54.80 -3.20 7.16
C GLU A 235 55.54 -2.48 8.30
N LYS A 236 54.81 -1.81 9.19
CA LYS A 236 55.35 -1.18 10.42
C LYS A 236 55.60 -2.15 11.57
N GLY A 237 55.53 -3.47 11.34
CA GLY A 237 55.88 -4.50 12.33
C GLY A 237 54.94 -4.59 13.54
N HIS A 238 53.78 -3.95 13.54
CA HIS A 238 52.89 -3.86 14.71
C HIS A 238 52.10 -5.15 15.00
N VAL A 239 52.20 -6.19 14.17
CA VAL A 239 51.41 -7.43 14.30
C VAL A 239 52.25 -8.65 14.71
N ALA A 240 53.58 -8.54 14.77
CA ALA A 240 54.43 -9.64 15.26
C ALA A 240 54.41 -9.80 16.80
N SER A 241 53.81 -8.87 17.55
CA SER A 241 53.84 -8.87 19.03
C SER A 241 52.51 -9.21 19.72
N LEU A 242 51.40 -9.39 18.98
CA LEU A 242 50.06 -9.53 19.57
C LEU A 242 49.50 -10.96 19.63
N SER A 243 50.25 -11.98 19.19
CA SER A 243 49.82 -13.39 19.31
C SER A 243 50.04 -14.01 20.69
N GLY A 244 50.62 -13.29 21.67
CA GLY A 244 51.06 -13.88 22.95
C GLY A 244 50.57 -13.24 24.25
N HIS A 245 49.62 -12.29 24.24
CA HIS A 245 49.37 -11.47 25.45
C HIS A 245 47.91 -11.25 25.86
N PHE A 246 47.03 -12.20 25.55
CA PHE A 246 45.65 -12.19 26.08
C PHE A 246 45.53 -12.94 27.40
N GLN A 247 46.29 -12.53 28.42
CA GLN A 247 45.96 -12.93 29.79
C GLN A 247 46.43 -11.89 30.81
N LYS A 248 45.43 -11.30 31.48
CA LYS A 248 45.46 -10.51 32.71
C LYS A 248 45.32 -8.98 32.59
N GLN A 249 44.31 -8.54 33.33
CA GLN A 249 44.17 -7.30 34.10
C GLN A 249 43.40 -6.11 33.49
N SER A 250 42.18 -6.02 34.00
CA SER A 250 41.41 -4.81 34.31
C SER A 250 42.22 -3.76 35.09
N HIS A 251 42.13 -2.49 34.69
CA HIS A 251 41.54 -1.38 35.47
C HIS A 251 41.89 0.02 34.91
N ARG A 252 40.85 0.87 34.78
CA ARG A 252 40.82 2.36 34.80
C ARG A 252 41.63 3.17 33.75
N ARG A 253 40.93 3.92 32.89
CA ARG A 253 40.72 5.40 33.01
C ARG A 253 39.82 5.95 31.89
N HIS A 254 39.28 7.13 32.18
CA HIS A 254 38.13 7.82 31.59
C HIS A 254 38.41 8.65 30.32
N THR A 255 37.33 8.82 29.53
CA THR A 255 36.88 10.00 28.74
C THR A 255 37.74 10.51 27.57
N LEU A 256 37.25 10.35 26.32
CA LEU A 256 36.51 11.36 25.52
C LEU A 256 36.44 10.93 24.04
N SER A 257 35.34 11.34 23.39
CA SER A 257 35.00 11.25 21.95
C SER A 257 34.45 9.91 21.41
N PHE A 258 33.12 9.83 21.35
CA PHE A 258 32.43 8.83 20.52
C PHE A 258 32.30 9.37 19.09
N PRO A 259 32.75 8.64 18.05
CA PRO A 259 32.35 8.93 16.69
C PRO A 259 30.90 8.44 16.51
N ILE A 260 30.07 9.31 15.92
CA ILE A 260 28.72 8.98 15.45
C ILE A 260 28.83 7.72 14.58
N SER A 261 28.33 6.59 15.12
CA SER A 261 28.42 5.29 14.46
C SER A 261 27.23 5.10 13.51
N PRO A 262 27.42 4.54 12.30
CA PRO A 262 26.32 4.26 11.38
C PRO A 262 25.35 3.23 11.96
N ALA A 263 24.06 3.38 11.66
CA ALA A 263 22.93 2.59 12.17
C ALA A 263 22.98 1.05 11.96
N TRP A 264 24.06 0.51 11.38
CA TRP A 264 24.27 -0.92 11.15
C TRP A 264 25.24 -1.58 12.15
N VAL A 265 25.96 -0.79 12.96
CA VAL A 265 26.72 -1.34 14.09
C VAL A 265 25.73 -1.60 15.22
N ARG A 266 25.26 -2.84 15.34
CA ARG A 266 24.47 -3.25 16.49
C ARG A 266 25.30 -2.99 17.75
N THR A 267 24.82 -2.10 18.60
CA THR A 267 25.39 -1.89 19.93
C THR A 267 25.45 -3.25 20.63
N PRO A 268 26.60 -3.60 21.25
CA PRO A 268 26.79 -4.92 21.83
C PRO A 268 25.72 -5.14 22.88
N ARG A 269 24.92 -6.21 22.79
CA ARG A 269 23.77 -6.43 23.68
C ARG A 269 24.20 -6.43 25.16
N PRO A 270 23.32 -6.03 26.09
CA PRO A 270 23.60 -6.19 27.51
C PRO A 270 23.87 -7.66 27.82
N SER A 271 25.01 -7.92 28.48
CA SER A 271 25.43 -9.26 28.91
C SER A 271 24.85 -9.68 30.27
N SER A 272 24.27 -8.75 31.04
CA SER A 272 23.61 -9.05 32.31
C SER A 272 22.52 -8.03 32.66
N ARG A 273 21.57 -8.46 33.51
CA ARG A 273 20.53 -7.60 34.11
C ARG A 273 21.13 -6.45 34.93
N GLU A 274 22.29 -6.65 35.55
CA GLU A 274 23.01 -5.61 36.29
C GLU A 274 23.46 -4.48 35.36
N MET A 275 23.98 -4.80 34.17
CA MET A 275 24.37 -3.75 33.22
C MET A 275 23.17 -2.99 32.67
N VAL A 276 22.03 -3.65 32.46
CA VAL A 276 20.77 -2.99 32.09
C VAL A 276 20.30 -2.05 33.18
N THR A 277 20.42 -2.47 34.45
CA THR A 277 20.06 -1.66 35.61
C THR A 277 20.96 -0.43 35.73
N LEU A 278 22.26 -0.61 35.51
CA LEU A 278 23.24 0.48 35.52
C LEU A 278 22.97 1.48 34.38
N TRP A 279 22.81 0.98 33.15
CA TRP A 279 22.45 1.80 31.98
C TRP A 279 21.16 2.59 32.20
N PHE A 280 20.12 1.95 32.73
CA PHE A 280 18.86 2.63 33.00
C PHE A 280 19.06 3.74 34.06
N THR A 281 19.83 3.47 35.11
CA THR A 281 20.07 4.40 36.21
C THR A 281 20.95 5.59 35.80
N GLU A 282 22.01 5.35 35.03
CA GLU A 282 22.98 6.38 34.66
C GLU A 282 22.58 7.16 33.42
N GLU A 283 21.97 6.54 32.42
CA GLU A 283 21.69 7.19 31.14
C GLU A 283 20.23 7.56 30.93
N GLN A 284 19.29 6.72 31.38
CA GLN A 284 17.88 6.86 31.05
C GLN A 284 17.09 7.61 32.13
N LYS A 285 17.43 7.40 33.41
CA LYS A 285 16.81 8.09 34.54
C LYS A 285 17.02 9.61 34.48
N PRO A 286 18.21 10.15 34.12
CA PRO A 286 18.38 11.59 33.93
C PRO A 286 17.59 12.17 32.76
N LYS A 287 17.31 11.34 31.74
CA LYS A 287 16.46 11.68 30.58
C LYS A 287 14.96 11.59 30.90
N GLN A 288 14.59 11.35 32.16
CA GLN A 288 13.21 11.14 32.61
C GLN A 288 12.49 10.06 31.77
N ALA A 289 13.20 9.02 31.35
CA ALA A 289 12.59 7.92 30.62
C ALA A 289 11.58 7.19 31.51
N GLY A 290 10.36 7.04 31.01
CA GLY A 290 9.24 6.45 31.78
C GLY A 290 8.43 7.47 32.59
N TYR A 291 8.68 8.77 32.44
CA TYR A 291 7.86 9.84 33.02
C TYR A 291 6.81 10.33 32.02
N GLU A 292 5.78 11.02 32.52
CA GLU A 292 4.77 11.65 31.67
C GLU A 292 5.36 12.84 30.88
N ARG A 293 4.83 13.10 29.68
CA ARG A 293 5.34 14.12 28.73
C ARG A 293 5.52 15.52 29.34
N ASN A 294 4.63 15.91 30.24
CA ASN A 294 4.59 17.25 30.85
C ASN A 294 4.70 17.21 32.39
N GLY A 295 5.13 16.09 32.97
CA GLY A 295 5.07 15.88 34.42
C GLY A 295 6.34 15.26 34.98
N ASN A 296 6.56 15.45 36.29
CA ASN A 296 7.64 14.78 37.03
C ASN A 296 7.16 13.50 37.72
N ALA A 297 6.01 12.97 37.29
CA ALA A 297 5.44 11.71 37.76
C ALA A 297 5.81 10.57 36.81
N ILE A 298 6.04 9.38 37.38
CA ILE A 298 6.26 8.16 36.60
C ILE A 298 4.98 7.86 35.82
N ALA A 299 5.11 7.65 34.53
CA ALA A 299 3.99 7.41 33.66
C ALA A 299 3.30 6.09 34.03
N PRO A 300 1.95 6.03 34.05
CA PRO A 300 1.22 4.84 34.48
C PRO A 300 1.56 3.58 33.68
N TRP A 301 1.96 3.74 32.42
CA TRP A 301 2.34 2.65 31.52
C TRP A 301 3.77 2.12 31.75
N PHE A 302 4.60 2.81 32.53
CA PHE A 302 5.99 2.42 32.73
C PHE A 302 6.17 1.51 33.95
N HIS A 303 6.74 0.33 33.73
CA HIS A 303 6.82 -0.74 34.75
C HIS A 303 8.25 -1.11 35.13
N GLY A 304 9.26 -0.36 34.68
CA GLY A 304 10.66 -0.61 35.04
C GLY A 304 11.20 -1.96 34.52
N ILE A 305 12.12 -2.57 35.27
CA ILE A 305 12.83 -3.79 34.87
C ILE A 305 12.03 -5.02 35.30
N ILE A 306 11.07 -5.43 34.46
CA ILE A 306 10.28 -6.65 34.65
C ILE A 306 10.54 -7.66 33.52
N SER A 307 10.38 -8.95 33.84
CA SER A 307 10.55 -10.03 32.86
C SER A 307 9.42 -10.04 31.84
N ARG A 308 9.55 -10.89 30.82
CA ARG A 308 8.48 -11.07 29.83
C ARG A 308 7.27 -11.72 30.51
N GLU A 309 7.54 -12.74 31.32
CA GLU A 309 6.55 -13.56 32.01
C GLU A 309 5.76 -12.72 33.04
N ASP A 310 6.44 -11.83 33.77
CA ASP A 310 5.78 -10.90 34.70
C ASP A 310 4.87 -9.92 33.95
N SER A 311 5.31 -9.44 32.78
CA SER A 311 4.48 -8.54 31.97
C SER A 311 3.22 -9.21 31.44
N GLU A 312 3.32 -10.47 31.02
CA GLU A 312 2.18 -11.27 30.56
C GLU A 312 1.22 -11.55 31.73
N THR A 313 1.75 -11.83 32.92
CA THR A 313 0.95 -12.03 34.15
C THR A 313 0.16 -10.77 34.53
N LEU A 314 0.78 -9.60 34.46
CA LEU A 314 0.11 -8.31 34.69
C LEU A 314 -0.97 -8.00 33.64
N LEU A 315 -0.74 -8.43 32.40
CA LEU A 315 -1.68 -8.23 31.28
C LEU A 315 -2.79 -9.29 31.23
N MET A 316 -2.61 -10.46 31.83
CA MET A 316 -3.51 -11.62 31.68
C MET A 316 -4.96 -11.30 32.05
N ASN A 317 -5.16 -10.53 33.12
CA ASN A 317 -6.48 -10.14 33.64
C ASN A 317 -6.94 -8.74 33.18
N ALA A 318 -6.19 -8.07 32.31
CA ALA A 318 -6.51 -6.72 31.83
C ALA A 318 -7.40 -6.77 30.58
N ALA A 319 -8.04 -5.64 30.22
CA ALA A 319 -8.85 -5.55 29.01
C ALA A 319 -8.01 -5.75 27.74
N GLU A 320 -8.62 -6.23 26.65
CA GLU A 320 -7.94 -6.30 25.35
C GLU A 320 -7.46 -4.91 24.91
N GLY A 321 -6.25 -4.85 24.31
CA GLY A 321 -5.60 -3.58 23.99
C GLY A 321 -4.91 -2.90 25.17
N SER A 322 -4.94 -3.49 26.37
CA SER A 322 -4.13 -3.02 27.49
C SER A 322 -2.64 -3.20 27.19
N PHE A 323 -1.80 -2.27 27.67
CA PHE A 323 -0.35 -2.34 27.46
C PHE A 323 0.46 -1.82 28.64
N LEU A 324 1.73 -2.18 28.63
CA LEU A 324 2.78 -1.64 29.49
C LEU A 324 4.11 -1.55 28.75
N VAL A 325 5.02 -0.72 29.25
CA VAL A 325 6.41 -0.61 28.78
C VAL A 325 7.34 -1.02 29.89
N ARG A 326 8.25 -1.94 29.58
CA ARG A 326 9.29 -2.44 30.48
C ARG A 326 10.67 -2.22 29.91
N VAL A 327 11.68 -2.13 30.77
CA VAL A 327 13.09 -2.11 30.37
C VAL A 327 13.45 -3.49 29.82
N SER A 328 14.09 -3.54 28.66
CA SER A 328 14.43 -4.81 28.02
C SER A 328 15.73 -5.37 28.58
N GLU A 329 15.72 -6.65 28.96
CA GLU A 329 16.95 -7.37 29.32
C GLU A 329 17.75 -7.85 28.09
N ARG A 330 17.19 -7.71 26.87
CA ARG A 330 17.79 -8.25 25.62
C ARG A 330 18.45 -7.21 24.74
N ILE A 331 18.10 -5.94 24.91
CA ILE A 331 18.60 -4.80 24.12
C ILE A 331 18.81 -3.61 25.07
N TRP A 332 19.65 -2.65 24.67
CA TRP A 332 19.74 -1.35 25.33
C TRP A 332 18.52 -0.50 24.96
N GLY A 333 17.41 -0.78 25.64
CA GLY A 333 16.12 -0.24 25.25
C GLY A 333 14.97 -0.80 26.07
N TYR A 334 13.78 -0.67 25.50
CA TYR A 334 12.53 -1.02 26.16
C TYR A 334 11.77 -2.08 25.37
N THR A 335 10.72 -2.62 25.97
CA THR A 335 9.79 -3.53 25.33
C THR A 335 8.38 -3.10 25.67
N LEU A 336 7.58 -2.80 24.65
CA LEU A 336 6.15 -2.59 24.80
C LEU A 336 5.46 -3.95 24.75
N SER A 337 4.78 -4.31 25.82
CA SER A 337 4.02 -5.56 25.93
C SER A 337 2.55 -5.20 25.95
N TYR A 338 1.74 -5.80 25.07
CA TYR A 338 0.31 -5.52 25.01
C TYR A 338 -0.52 -6.78 24.82
N ARG A 339 -1.75 -6.72 25.33
CA ARG A 339 -2.73 -7.80 25.26
C ARG A 339 -3.54 -7.73 23.97
N THR A 340 -3.63 -8.87 23.29
CA THR A 340 -4.48 -9.11 22.12
C THR A 340 -5.52 -10.17 22.42
N ALA A 341 -6.56 -10.27 21.58
CA ALA A 341 -7.60 -11.30 21.70
C ALA A 341 -7.05 -12.75 21.75
N SER A 342 -5.92 -13.03 21.09
CA SER A 342 -5.32 -14.37 21.02
C SER A 342 -4.11 -14.60 21.94
N GLY A 343 -3.75 -13.63 22.80
CA GLY A 343 -2.57 -13.72 23.66
C GLY A 343 -1.83 -12.39 23.85
N PHE A 344 -0.50 -12.40 23.83
CA PHE A 344 0.32 -11.22 24.07
C PHE A 344 1.29 -10.97 22.92
N LYS A 345 1.58 -9.70 22.66
CA LYS A 345 2.57 -9.29 21.67
C LYS A 345 3.57 -8.32 22.30
N HIS A 346 4.82 -8.44 21.88
CA HIS A 346 5.93 -7.66 22.43
C HIS A 346 6.69 -6.96 21.31
N PHE A 347 6.84 -5.66 21.42
CA PHE A 347 7.60 -4.84 20.48
C PHE A 347 8.84 -4.27 21.16
N LEU A 348 10.00 -4.49 20.55
CA LEU A 348 11.27 -3.97 21.02
C LEU A 348 11.39 -2.49 20.65
N ILE A 349 11.82 -1.66 21.59
CA ILE A 349 12.09 -0.24 21.40
C ILE A 349 13.59 -0.03 21.60
N ASP A 350 14.29 0.44 20.57
CA ASP A 350 15.70 0.81 20.66
C ASP A 350 15.84 2.14 21.41
N ALA A 351 16.78 2.20 22.36
CA ALA A 351 17.19 3.42 23.05
C ALA A 351 18.72 3.54 23.11
N SER A 352 19.43 2.83 22.23
CA SER A 352 20.89 2.86 22.16
C SER A 352 21.48 4.14 21.55
N GLY A 353 20.62 4.99 20.96
CA GLY A 353 20.98 6.30 20.41
C GLY A 353 20.41 7.47 21.23
N ASP A 354 20.32 8.63 20.58
CA ASP A 354 19.67 9.85 21.07
C ASP A 354 18.17 9.89 20.77
N TYR A 355 17.62 8.81 20.20
CA TYR A 355 16.21 8.66 19.83
C TYR A 355 15.64 7.32 20.29
N TYR A 356 14.30 7.24 20.30
CA TYR A 356 13.52 6.04 20.57
C TYR A 356 12.78 5.61 19.30
N SER A 357 12.83 4.32 18.96
CA SER A 357 12.10 3.77 17.80
C SER A 357 11.78 2.29 17.96
N PHE A 358 10.70 1.80 17.34
CA PHE A 358 10.43 0.37 17.29
C PHE A 358 11.41 -0.38 16.40
N LEU A 359 11.89 -1.54 16.86
CA LEU A 359 12.83 -2.37 16.13
C LEU A 359 12.09 -3.14 15.02
N GLY A 360 12.39 -2.82 13.75
CA GLY A 360 12.03 -3.64 12.58
C GLY A 360 10.67 -3.39 11.92
N VAL A 361 9.82 -2.52 12.48
CA VAL A 361 8.45 -2.30 11.94
C VAL A 361 8.24 -0.86 11.43
N ASP A 362 8.73 0.16 12.15
CA ASP A 362 8.58 1.57 11.76
C ASP A 362 9.89 2.35 11.97
N GLN A 363 10.26 3.20 10.99
CA GLN A 363 11.46 4.05 11.05
C GLN A 363 11.21 5.39 11.78
N ASN A 364 10.06 5.56 12.42
CA ASN A 364 9.72 6.79 13.13
C ASN A 364 10.56 6.91 14.41
N ARG A 365 11.42 7.93 14.43
CA ARG A 365 12.29 8.24 15.57
C ARG A 365 11.64 9.32 16.43
N HIS A 366 11.62 9.11 17.72
CA HIS A 366 11.06 10.03 18.71
C HIS A 366 12.15 10.52 19.65
N ALA A 367 12.08 11.80 20.05
CA ALA A 367 13.06 12.40 20.96
C ALA A 367 12.92 11.86 22.40
N THR A 368 11.70 11.55 22.84
CA THR A 368 11.43 10.97 24.15
C THR A 368 10.62 9.69 24.05
N LEU A 369 10.77 8.81 25.06
CA LEU A 369 9.96 7.59 25.16
C LEU A 369 8.46 7.93 25.29
N ALA A 370 8.12 9.02 25.98
CA ALA A 370 6.74 9.49 26.11
C ALA A 370 6.15 9.89 24.75
N ASP A 371 6.89 10.63 23.92
CA ASP A 371 6.43 11.02 22.58
C ASP A 371 6.18 9.80 21.67
N LEU A 372 7.04 8.76 21.78
CA LEU A 372 6.83 7.51 21.04
C LEU A 372 5.52 6.84 21.44
N ILE A 373 5.28 6.73 22.73
CA ILE A 373 4.08 6.07 23.25
C ILE A 373 2.83 6.88 22.91
N ASP A 374 2.85 8.20 23.08
CA ASP A 374 1.69 9.05 22.77
C ASP A 374 1.37 9.09 21.28
N PHE A 375 2.37 9.09 20.40
CA PHE A 375 2.16 8.98 18.96
C PHE A 375 1.38 7.71 18.58
N HIS A 376 1.66 6.59 19.23
CA HIS A 376 1.01 5.31 18.97
C HIS A 376 -0.31 5.11 19.75
N LYS A 377 -0.61 5.98 20.73
CA LYS A 377 -1.94 6.06 21.36
C LYS A 377 -2.97 6.80 20.50
N VAL A 378 -2.53 7.80 19.72
CA VAL A 378 -3.42 8.79 19.08
C VAL A 378 -3.86 8.43 17.65
N LYS A 379 -3.16 7.50 16.97
CA LYS A 379 -3.60 7.04 15.64
C LYS A 379 -4.70 5.98 15.73
N GLU A 380 -5.93 6.44 15.88
CA GLU A 380 -7.09 5.73 15.35
C GLU A 380 -7.09 5.86 13.81
N HIS A 381 -7.28 4.73 13.12
CA HIS A 381 -7.46 4.57 11.67
C HIS A 381 -6.21 4.37 10.77
N LYS A 382 -6.23 3.19 10.09
CA LYS A 382 -5.62 2.82 8.80
C LYS A 382 -4.39 1.89 8.74
N THR A 383 -4.20 0.98 9.69
CA THR A 383 -3.45 -0.27 9.39
C THR A 383 -4.12 -1.46 10.07
N SER A 384 -3.97 -2.65 9.50
CA SER A 384 -4.54 -3.94 9.97
C SER A 384 -3.96 -4.44 11.30
N TYR A 385 -3.51 -3.54 12.16
CA TYR A 385 -2.98 -3.82 13.49
C TYR A 385 -3.96 -3.31 14.54
N ASN A 386 -4.36 -4.20 15.45
CA ASN A 386 -5.26 -3.87 16.56
C ASN A 386 -4.67 -2.71 17.39
N PRO A 387 -5.45 -1.65 17.68
CA PRO A 387 -4.97 -0.48 18.41
C PRO A 387 -4.57 -0.80 19.86
N ILE A 388 -3.65 -0.01 20.40
CA ILE A 388 -3.29 -0.02 21.82
C ILE A 388 -4.30 0.88 22.55
N HIS A 389 -5.18 0.28 23.36
CA HIS A 389 -6.39 0.95 23.85
C HIS A 389 -6.27 1.58 25.25
N SER A 390 -5.45 1.05 26.17
CA SER A 390 -5.46 1.55 27.56
C SER A 390 -4.15 1.27 28.31
N PRO A 391 -3.51 2.28 28.95
CA PRO A 391 -2.40 2.01 29.84
C PRO A 391 -2.92 1.33 31.12
N ILE A 392 -2.33 0.19 31.50
CA ILE A 392 -2.59 -0.37 32.84
C ILE A 392 -1.91 0.55 33.85
N LYS A 393 -2.67 1.05 34.83
CA LYS A 393 -2.11 1.84 35.93
C LYS A 393 -1.34 0.91 36.87
N CYS A 394 -0.04 1.13 37.02
CA CYS A 394 0.74 0.50 38.07
C CYS A 394 0.53 1.21 39.42
N ASN A 395 0.28 0.43 40.48
CA ASN A 395 0.57 0.83 41.85
C ASN A 395 2.04 0.47 42.11
N ILE A 396 2.95 1.42 41.91
CA ILE A 396 4.37 1.22 42.25
C ILE A 396 4.46 1.02 43.77
N VAL A 397 4.78 -0.18 44.22
CA VAL A 397 5.41 -0.36 45.53
C VAL A 397 6.89 -0.12 45.29
N ALA A 398 7.36 1.03 45.80
CA ALA A 398 8.75 1.46 45.75
C ALA A 398 9.68 0.52 46.52
#